data_AF-A0A7V9NHU6-F1
#
_entry.id   AF-A0A7V9NHU6-F1
#
_cell.length_a   1.000
_cell.length_b   1.000
_cell.length_c   1.000
_cell.angle_alpha   90.00
_cell.angle_beta   90.00
_cell.angle_gamma   90.00
#
_symmetry.space_group_name_H-M   'P 1'
#
loop_
_entity.id
_entity.type
_entity.pdbx_description
1 polymer ?
#
loop_
_entity_poly.entity_id
_entity_poly.type
_entity_poly.pdbx_seq_one_letter_code
_entity_poly.pdbx_strand_id
1 'polypeptide(L)'
;DRWVDPAAVQSSVQEKLKEGWYASLDEGLAAAEREQKPVLIDMWATWCKNCLTMDVTTFRDPSVVAALSDYVKIKVQAEDPDAPVSRELMTRFSAVGLPAYAILRPQAVVPSEPADGR
;
A
#
# COMPACT_ATOMS: atom_id res chain seq x y z
N ASP A 1 -11.48 -4.85 26.85
CA ASP A 1 -11.55 -3.78 25.83
C ASP A 1 -10.71 -4.09 24.61
N ARG A 2 -11.31 -4.06 23.40
CA ARG A 2 -10.63 -4.38 22.13
C ARG A 2 -10.18 -3.13 21.36
N TRP A 3 -9.81 -2.07 22.08
CA TRP A 3 -9.30 -0.83 21.49
C TRP A 3 -7.77 -0.90 21.31
N VAL A 4 -7.27 -0.31 20.23
CA VAL A 4 -5.84 -0.09 20.01
C VAL A 4 -5.50 1.36 20.37
N ASP A 5 -4.26 1.63 20.77
CA ASP A 5 -3.75 2.99 20.93
C ASP A 5 -3.46 3.61 19.54
N PRO A 6 -4.17 4.68 19.14
CA PRO A 6 -3.95 5.39 17.88
C PRO A 6 -2.50 5.84 17.66
N ALA A 7 -1.83 6.29 18.72
CA ALA A 7 -0.45 6.77 18.64
C ALA A 7 0.53 5.62 18.37
N ALA A 8 0.24 4.42 18.88
CA ALA A 8 1.03 3.23 18.58
C ALA A 8 0.92 2.84 17.11
N VAL A 9 -0.29 2.87 16.53
CA VAL A 9 -0.48 2.59 15.10
C VAL A 9 0.22 3.64 14.24
N GLN A 10 0.05 4.93 14.57
CA GLN A 10 0.75 6.01 13.87
C GLN A 10 2.27 5.80 13.90
N SER A 11 2.81 5.46 15.07
CA SER A 11 4.25 5.26 15.25
C SER A 11 4.78 4.07 14.43
N SER A 12 4.05 2.95 14.39
CA SER A 12 4.46 1.79 13.59
C SER A 12 4.52 2.11 12.10
N VAL A 13 3.58 2.92 11.60
CA VAL A 13 3.59 3.39 10.22
C VAL A 13 4.77 4.32 9.96
N GLN A 14 5.07 5.26 10.87
CA GLN A 14 6.23 6.14 10.72
C GLN A 14 7.55 5.36 10.67
N GLU A 15 7.66 4.23 11.38
CA GLU A 15 8.82 3.33 11.25
C GLU A 15 8.91 2.71 9.85
N LYS A 16 7.79 2.23 9.28
CA LYS A 16 7.78 1.71 7.90
C LYS A 16 8.16 2.77 6.88
N LEU A 17 7.72 4.02 7.06
CA LEU A 17 8.13 5.13 6.19
C LEU A 17 9.64 5.38 6.26
N LYS A 18 10.26 5.32 7.45
CA LYS A 18 11.72 5.41 7.61
C LYS A 18 12.46 4.24 6.95
N GLU A 19 11.81 3.09 6.84
CA GLU A 19 12.31 1.89 6.12
C GLU A 19 12.11 1.99 4.59
N GLY A 20 11.65 3.13 4.07
CA GLY A 20 11.55 3.40 2.63
C GLY A 20 10.17 3.11 2.02
N TRP A 21 9.13 2.97 2.84
CA TRP A 21 7.75 2.92 2.35
C TRP A 21 7.27 4.35 2.01
N TYR A 22 6.44 4.47 0.98
CA TYR A 22 5.83 5.75 0.59
C TYR A 22 4.58 6.02 1.42
N ALA A 23 4.37 7.27 1.82
CA ALA A 23 3.11 7.73 2.41
C ALA A 23 2.13 8.30 1.36
N SER A 24 2.65 8.72 0.21
CA SER A 24 1.86 9.24 -0.90
C SER A 24 1.64 8.14 -1.94
N LEU A 25 0.37 7.92 -2.29
CA LEU A 25 0.00 6.99 -3.36
C LEU A 25 0.63 7.41 -4.69
N ASP A 26 0.54 8.68 -5.05
CA ASP A 26 1.04 9.20 -6.32
C ASP A 26 2.56 9.08 -6.43
N GLU A 27 3.30 9.42 -5.38
CA GLU A 27 4.77 9.31 -5.38
C GLU A 27 5.22 7.85 -5.49
N GLY A 28 4.56 6.95 -4.77
CA GLY A 28 4.87 5.52 -4.82
C GLY A 28 4.53 4.92 -6.19
N LEU A 29 3.39 5.27 -6.79
CA LEU A 29 3.02 4.80 -8.12
C LEU A 29 3.99 5.32 -9.19
N ALA A 30 4.38 6.60 -9.13
CA ALA A 30 5.36 7.18 -10.06
C ALA A 30 6.74 6.52 -9.90
N ALA A 31 7.18 6.22 -8.67
CA ALA A 31 8.40 5.47 -8.43
C ALA A 31 8.34 4.06 -9.03
N ALA A 32 7.23 3.36 -8.83
CA ALA A 32 7.02 2.01 -9.34
C ALA A 32 6.99 1.95 -10.86
N GLU A 33 6.38 2.93 -11.51
CA GLU A 33 6.38 3.05 -12.97
C GLU A 33 7.80 3.30 -13.50
N ARG A 34 8.54 4.24 -12.92
CA ARG A 34 9.92 4.52 -13.32
C ARG A 34 10.85 3.33 -13.12
N GLU A 35 10.65 2.57 -12.05
CA GLU A 35 11.48 1.41 -11.69
C GLU A 35 10.98 0.09 -12.28
N GLN A 36 9.81 0.10 -12.94
CA GLN A 36 9.13 -1.09 -13.47
C GLN A 36 8.95 -2.19 -12.42
N LYS A 37 8.57 -1.79 -11.19
CA LYS A 37 8.39 -2.69 -10.05
C LYS A 37 6.93 -2.88 -9.67
N PRO A 38 6.54 -4.07 -9.16
CA PRO A 38 5.22 -4.24 -8.56
C PRO A 38 5.04 -3.33 -7.34
N VAL A 39 3.79 -2.99 -7.06
CA VAL A 39 3.39 -2.15 -5.94
C VAL A 39 2.63 -2.97 -4.92
N LEU A 40 3.01 -2.87 -3.65
CA LEU A 40 2.16 -3.27 -2.53
C LEU A 40 1.52 -2.00 -1.93
N ILE A 41 0.20 -1.92 -2.02
CA ILE A 41 -0.60 -0.92 -1.30
C ILE A 41 -1.07 -1.55 0.01
N ASP A 42 -0.83 -0.86 1.12
CA ASP A 42 -1.30 -1.18 2.45
C ASP A 42 -2.17 -0.04 2.98
N MET A 43 -3.49 -0.27 3.02
CA MET A 43 -4.46 0.67 3.56
C MET A 43 -4.57 0.48 5.07
N TRP A 44 -4.44 1.58 5.83
CA TRP A 44 -4.40 1.56 7.29
C TRP A 44 -5.15 2.74 7.92
N ALA A 45 -5.42 2.67 9.22
CA ALA A 45 -6.02 3.77 10.00
C ALA A 45 -5.57 3.71 11.46
N THR A 46 -5.66 4.79 12.22
CA THR A 46 -5.17 4.83 13.61
C THR A 46 -5.98 3.92 14.54
N TRP A 47 -7.24 3.65 14.23
CA TRP A 47 -8.10 2.72 14.98
C TRP A 47 -7.89 1.24 14.59
N CYS A 48 -6.98 0.93 13.66
CA CYS A 48 -6.79 -0.40 13.11
C CYS A 48 -5.78 -1.24 13.91
N LYS A 49 -6.27 -2.05 14.86
CA LYS A 49 -5.41 -2.95 15.66
C LYS A 49 -4.58 -3.91 14.79
N ASN A 50 -5.17 -4.44 13.73
CA ASN A 50 -4.50 -5.41 12.86
C ASN A 50 -3.40 -4.76 12.00
N CYS A 51 -3.52 -3.47 11.69
CA CYS A 51 -2.49 -2.71 10.99
C CYS A 51 -1.22 -2.63 11.84
N LEU A 52 -1.36 -2.29 13.13
CA LEU A 52 -0.25 -2.32 14.08
C LEU A 52 0.38 -3.71 14.19
N THR A 53 -0.44 -4.76 14.35
CA THR A 53 0.07 -6.15 14.42
C THR A 53 0.91 -6.47 13.19
N MET A 54 0.43 -6.17 11.98
CA MET A 54 1.15 -6.44 10.73
C MET A 54 2.48 -5.69 10.64
N ASP A 55 2.53 -4.43 11.08
CA ASP A 55 3.76 -3.62 11.08
C ASP A 55 4.84 -4.16 12.02
N VAL A 56 4.45 -4.64 13.19
CA VAL A 56 5.39 -5.09 14.23
C VAL A 56 5.69 -6.59 14.16
N THR A 57 4.95 -7.36 13.35
CA THR A 57 5.21 -8.78 13.14
C THR A 57 5.49 -9.09 11.67
N THR A 58 4.47 -9.20 10.83
CA THR A 58 4.57 -9.70 9.44
C THR A 58 5.56 -8.90 8.60
N PHE A 59 5.53 -7.57 8.65
CA PHE A 59 6.45 -6.71 7.91
C PHE A 59 7.84 -6.55 8.57
N ARG A 60 8.10 -7.31 9.64
CA ARG A 60 9.44 -7.49 10.23
C ARG A 60 9.98 -8.90 10.04
N ASP A 61 9.14 -9.84 9.60
CA ASP A 61 9.58 -11.20 9.31
C ASP A 61 10.59 -11.19 8.13
N PRO A 62 11.80 -11.76 8.30
CA PRO A 62 12.83 -11.73 7.26
C PRO A 62 12.38 -12.33 5.93
N SER A 63 11.51 -13.35 5.94
CA SER A 63 11.00 -13.98 4.72
C SER A 63 10.05 -13.05 3.96
N VAL A 64 9.24 -12.27 4.68
CA VAL A 64 8.33 -11.27 4.09
C VAL A 64 9.13 -10.08 3.57
N VAL A 65 10.12 -9.61 4.33
CA VAL A 65 11.03 -8.54 3.90
C VAL A 65 11.74 -8.93 2.60
N ALA A 66 12.25 -10.16 2.52
CA ALA A 66 12.88 -10.68 1.31
C ALA A 66 11.88 -10.79 0.15
N ALA A 67 10.68 -11.31 0.38
CA ALA A 67 9.66 -11.42 -0.67
C ALA A 67 9.20 -10.06 -1.23
N LEU A 68 9.29 -9.00 -0.43
CA LEU A 68 8.90 -7.64 -0.80
C LEU A 68 10.09 -6.75 -1.17
N SER A 69 11.29 -7.29 -1.36
CA SER A 69 12.49 -6.50 -1.70
C SER A 69 12.32 -5.73 -3.01
N ASP A 70 11.66 -6.36 -3.98
CA ASP A 70 11.48 -5.83 -5.34
C ASP A 70 10.19 -5.05 -5.51
N TYR A 71 9.46 -4.82 -4.41
CA TYR A 71 8.20 -4.08 -4.42
C TYR A 71 8.42 -2.63 -4.00
N VAL A 72 7.75 -1.72 -4.70
CA VAL A 72 7.44 -0.41 -4.14
C VAL A 72 6.30 -0.58 -3.15
N LYS A 73 6.48 -0.10 -1.92
CA LYS A 73 5.51 -0.31 -0.83
C LYS A 73 4.92 1.03 -0.42
N ILE A 74 3.60 1.09 -0.31
CA ILE A 74 2.85 2.33 -0.09
C ILE A 74 1.89 2.14 1.08
N LYS A 75 1.98 3.02 2.08
CA LYS A 75 1.02 3.17 3.18
C LYS A 75 -0.01 4.22 2.80
N VAL A 76 -1.28 3.82 2.66
CA VAL A 76 -2.39 4.74 2.38
C VAL A 76 -3.28 4.85 3.61
N GLN A 77 -3.39 6.05 4.17
CA GLN A 77 -4.25 6.25 5.34
C GLN A 77 -5.72 6.38 4.90
N ALA A 78 -6.55 5.47 5.39
CA ALA A 78 -8.00 5.41 5.20
C ALA A 78 -8.71 5.62 6.55
N GLU A 79 -8.39 6.74 7.22
CA GLU A 79 -8.88 7.05 8.58
C GLU A 79 -10.40 7.10 8.65
N ASP A 80 -11.00 7.76 7.66
CA ASP A 80 -12.43 7.77 7.41
C ASP A 80 -12.72 6.93 6.15
N PRO A 81 -13.37 5.76 6.28
CA PRO A 81 -13.78 4.93 5.15
C PRO A 81 -14.73 5.64 4.17
N ASP A 82 -15.44 6.67 4.64
CA ASP A 82 -16.38 7.47 3.85
C ASP A 82 -15.73 8.69 3.17
N ALA A 83 -14.46 8.98 3.44
CA ALA A 83 -13.73 9.96 2.66
C ALA A 83 -13.64 9.48 1.18
N PRO A 84 -13.75 10.39 0.19
CA PRO A 84 -13.81 10.02 -1.23
C PRO A 84 -12.68 9.07 -1.68
N VAL A 85 -11.43 9.38 -1.30
CA VAL A 85 -10.24 8.58 -1.66
C VAL A 85 -10.28 7.20 -1.01
N SER A 86 -10.60 7.12 0.29
CA SER A 86 -10.74 5.85 1.01
C SER A 86 -11.82 4.98 0.38
N ARG A 87 -13.00 5.54 0.12
CA ARG A 87 -14.13 4.83 -0.47
C ARG A 87 -13.80 4.30 -1.85
N GLU A 88 -13.15 5.11 -2.69
CA GLU A 88 -12.74 4.72 -4.04
C GLU A 88 -11.78 3.54 -4.00
N LEU A 89 -10.70 3.62 -3.20
CA LEU A 89 -9.71 2.56 -3.10
C LEU A 89 -10.31 1.28 -2.50
N MET A 90 -11.11 1.39 -1.43
CA MET A 90 -11.78 0.25 -0.81
C MET A 90 -12.73 -0.43 -1.80
N THR A 91 -13.50 0.34 -2.58
CA THR A 91 -14.38 -0.21 -3.62
C THR A 91 -13.58 -0.88 -4.74
N ARG A 92 -12.56 -0.20 -5.24
CA ARG A 92 -11.71 -0.71 -6.33
C ARG A 92 -11.04 -2.03 -5.97
N PHE A 93 -10.63 -2.19 -4.72
CA PHE A 93 -9.99 -3.40 -4.23
C PHE A 93 -10.96 -4.38 -3.57
N SER A 94 -12.27 -4.12 -3.61
CA SER A 94 -13.30 -4.93 -2.94
C SER A 94 -12.98 -5.18 -1.45
N ALA A 95 -12.35 -4.19 -0.81
CA ALA A 95 -11.96 -4.25 0.58
C ALA A 95 -13.17 -3.98 1.48
N VAL A 96 -13.35 -4.84 2.49
CA VAL A 96 -14.45 -4.75 3.47
C VAL A 96 -14.00 -4.17 4.82
N GLY A 97 -12.71 -3.97 5.02
CA GLY A 97 -12.13 -3.48 6.27
C GLY A 97 -10.61 -3.36 6.20
N LEU A 98 -10.01 -2.90 7.30
CA LEU A 98 -8.56 -2.64 7.39
C LEU A 98 -7.82 -3.68 8.27
N PRO A 99 -6.53 -3.96 8.00
CA PRO A 99 -5.80 -3.49 6.82
C PRO A 99 -6.33 -4.18 5.57
N ALA A 100 -6.28 -3.46 4.46
CA ALA A 100 -6.55 -4.03 3.15
C ALA A 100 -5.31 -3.86 2.26
N TYR A 101 -5.00 -4.92 1.52
CA TYR A 101 -3.80 -4.98 0.70
C TYR A 101 -4.18 -5.15 -0.76
N ALA A 102 -3.45 -4.45 -1.64
CA ALA A 102 -3.54 -4.65 -3.08
C ALA A 102 -2.14 -4.76 -3.68
N ILE A 103 -1.98 -5.69 -4.62
CA ILE A 103 -0.76 -5.79 -5.43
C ILE A 103 -1.07 -5.31 -6.83
N LEU A 104 -0.39 -4.26 -7.26
CA LEU A 104 -0.44 -3.78 -8.65
C LEU A 104 0.82 -4.25 -9.37
N ARG A 105 0.65 -4.75 -10.60
CA ARG A 105 1.78 -5.03 -11.48
C ARG A 105 1.92 -3.86 -12.45
N PRO A 106 3.15 -3.50 -12.86
CA PRO A 106 3.34 -2.59 -13.98
C PRO A 106 2.55 -3.14 -15.17
N GLN A 107 1.73 -2.31 -15.81
CA GLN A 107 1.25 -2.67 -17.14
C GLN A 107 2.46 -2.67 -18.06
N ALA A 108 2.67 -3.76 -18.78
CA ALA A 108 3.63 -3.75 -19.87
C ALA A 108 3.21 -2.60 -20.80
N VAL A 109 4.12 -1.65 -21.05
CA VAL A 109 3.92 -0.67 -22.13
C VAL A 109 3.86 -1.49 -23.41
N VAL A 110 2.66 -1.83 -23.86
CA VAL A 110 2.45 -2.39 -25.19
C VAL A 110 2.75 -1.22 -26.13
N PRO A 111 3.82 -1.26 -26.94
CA PRO A 111 4.01 -0.22 -27.95
C PRO A 111 2.75 -0.22 -28.79
N SER A 112 2.07 0.92 -28.90
CA SER A 112 0.99 1.07 -29.86
C SER A 112 1.56 0.73 -31.23
N GLU A 113 1.14 -0.40 -31.82
CA GLU A 113 1.42 -0.69 -33.21
C GLU A 113 1.03 0.56 -34.02
N PRO A 114 1.94 1.14 -34.82
CA PRO A 114 1.50 2.15 -35.77
C PRO A 114 0.43 1.50 -36.64
N ALA A 115 -0.69 2.19 -36.82
CA ALA A 115 -1.70 1.79 -37.79
C ALA A 115 -1.05 1.79 -39.19
N ASP A 116 -0.50 0.64 -39.56
CA ASP A 116 -0.22 0.20 -40.92
C ASP A 116 -1.56 0.24 -41.67
N GLY A 117 -1.84 1.40 -42.26
CA GLY A 117 -2.95 1.61 -43.17
C GLY A 117 -2.54 1.18 -44.57
N ARG A 118 -2.62 -0.14 -44.82
CA ARG A 118 -2.55 -0.71 -46.18
C ARG A 118 -3.92 -1.20 -46.65
#